data_AF-A0A2G6DMU8-F1
#
_entry.id   AF-A0A2G6DMU8-F1
#
_cell.length_a   1.000
_cell.length_b   1.000
_cell.length_c   1.000
_cell.angle_alpha   90.00
_cell.angle_beta   90.00
_cell.angle_gamma   90.00
#
_symmetry.space_group_name_H-M   'P 1'
#
loop_
_entity.id
_entity.type
_entity.pdbx_description
1 polymer ?
#
loop_
_entity_poly.entity_id
_entity_poly.type
_entity_poly.pdbx_seq_one_letter_code
_entity_poly.pdbx_strand_id
1 'polypeptide(L)'
;MLTVPDGAEVELQADSEASLASAVVVRRGDSELVLTLISIPKSGVDIAAEQDEVVASHKSQGADSAVVPGPLGPEVRSTLTHKNEQGQRARMGFRVWQVAGPRWMLRGMVRGRAAMQQNYTGELLTWYDCFCNVVVRRGDTAFPPDSIIPLNPRE
;
A
#
# COMPACT_ATOMS: atom_id res chain seq x y z
N MET A 1 8.45 7.99 -9.80
CA MET A 1 8.85 9.22 -9.09
C MET A 1 7.91 9.36 -7.92
N LEU A 2 8.45 9.67 -6.74
CA LEU A 2 7.72 9.77 -5.50
C LEU A 2 8.10 11.09 -4.84
N THR A 3 7.10 11.87 -4.42
CA THR A 3 7.32 13.07 -3.61
C THR A 3 7.24 12.65 -2.15
N VAL A 4 8.36 12.75 -1.45
CA VAL A 4 8.50 12.26 -0.07
C VAL A 4 8.03 13.35 0.90
N PRO A 5 7.15 13.04 1.87
CA PRO A 5 6.75 14.00 2.89
C PRO A 5 7.93 14.48 3.75
N ASP A 6 7.87 15.71 4.25
CA ASP A 6 8.91 16.25 5.12
C ASP A 6 9.10 15.41 6.39
N GLY A 7 10.35 15.08 6.69
CA GLY A 7 10.75 14.24 7.81
C GLY A 7 10.42 12.75 7.64
N ALA A 8 10.09 12.31 6.43
CA ALA A 8 9.94 10.90 6.12
C ALA A 8 11.24 10.27 5.61
N GLU A 9 11.44 9.01 5.93
CA GLU A 9 12.54 8.17 5.44
C GLU A 9 12.02 7.22 4.36
N VAL A 10 12.87 6.90 3.37
CA VAL A 10 12.53 6.00 2.27
C VAL A 10 13.47 4.80 2.26
N GLU A 11 12.89 3.62 2.17
CA GLU A 11 13.60 2.35 2.06
C GLU A 11 13.05 1.54 0.87
N LEU A 12 13.95 0.85 0.17
CA LEU A 12 13.57 -0.14 -0.84
C LEU A 12 13.57 -1.52 -0.21
N GLN A 13 12.41 -2.18 -0.25
CA GLN A 13 12.32 -3.55 0.19
C GLN A 13 12.58 -4.48 -1.00
N ALA A 14 13.59 -5.34 -0.89
CA ALA A 14 13.87 -6.39 -1.85
C ALA A 14 13.15 -7.69 -1.46
N ASP A 15 12.77 -8.48 -2.45
CA ASP A 15 12.38 -9.87 -2.21
C ASP A 15 13.65 -10.70 -1.93
N SER A 16 13.61 -11.57 -0.92
CA SER A 16 14.74 -12.43 -0.56
C SER A 16 15.24 -13.31 -1.71
N GLU A 17 14.39 -13.63 -2.70
CA GLU A 17 14.78 -14.41 -3.88
C GLU A 17 15.21 -13.55 -5.09
N ALA A 18 14.84 -12.27 -5.12
CA ALA A 18 15.13 -11.38 -6.25
C ALA A 18 15.99 -10.20 -5.81
N SER A 19 17.11 -9.95 -6.48
CA SER A 19 17.98 -8.78 -6.20
C SER A 19 17.34 -7.42 -6.54
N LEU A 20 16.06 -7.38 -6.88
CA LEU A 20 15.34 -6.17 -7.27
C LEU A 20 14.32 -5.78 -6.20
N ALA A 21 14.12 -4.48 -6.01
CA ALA A 21 13.17 -3.95 -5.04
C ALA A 21 11.73 -4.29 -5.43
N SER A 22 11.00 -4.95 -4.54
CA SER A 22 9.58 -5.32 -4.71
C SER A 22 8.62 -4.25 -4.17
N ALA A 23 9.08 -3.39 -3.25
CA ALA A 23 8.30 -2.30 -2.72
C ALA A 23 9.16 -1.08 -2.34
N VAL A 24 8.51 0.09 -2.27
CA VAL A 24 9.06 1.29 -1.62
C VAL A 24 8.31 1.48 -0.31
N VAL A 25 9.05 1.59 0.79
CA VAL A 25 8.51 1.89 2.11
C VAL A 25 8.88 3.32 2.47
N VAL A 26 7.88 4.14 2.78
CA VAL A 26 8.06 5.51 3.27
C VAL A 26 7.61 5.56 4.72
N ARG A 27 8.49 5.90 5.66
CA ARG A 27 8.17 5.94 7.09
C ARG A 27 8.23 7.35 7.64
N ARG A 28 7.30 7.71 8.51
CA ARG A 28 7.29 8.99 9.22
C ARG A 28 6.56 8.82 10.55
N GLY A 29 7.27 9.01 11.66
CA GLY A 29 6.71 8.78 12.99
C GLY A 29 6.21 7.35 13.16
N ASP A 30 4.98 7.20 13.65
CA ASP A 30 4.35 5.90 13.94
C ASP A 30 3.55 5.33 12.76
N SER A 31 3.80 5.82 11.55
CA SER A 31 3.12 5.37 10.34
C SER A 31 4.08 5.13 9.19
N GLU A 32 3.67 4.26 8.29
CA GLU A 32 4.38 3.99 7.05
C GLU A 32 3.42 3.81 5.88
N LEU A 33 3.87 4.18 4.68
CA LEU A 33 3.22 3.89 3.41
C LEU A 33 4.09 2.90 2.63
N VAL A 34 3.55 1.72 2.36
CA VAL A 34 4.17 0.71 1.51
C VAL A 34 3.56 0.80 0.12
N LEU A 35 4.40 1.04 -0.88
CA LEU A 35 4.02 1.13 -2.29
C LEU A 35 4.49 -0.12 -3.03
N THR A 36 3.56 -0.83 -3.67
CA THR A 36 3.84 -2.00 -4.51
C THR A 36 3.24 -1.78 -5.88
N LEU A 37 4.02 -2.07 -6.93
CA LEU A 37 3.55 -2.01 -8.30
C LEU A 37 3.30 -3.43 -8.80
N ILE A 38 2.10 -3.69 -9.28
CA ILE A 38 1.64 -5.03 -9.68
C ILE A 38 1.29 -5.01 -11.16
N SER A 39 1.67 -6.04 -11.91
CA SER A 39 1.31 -6.21 -13.32
C SER A 39 -0.14 -6.68 -13.44
N ILE A 40 -0.91 -6.10 -14.35
CA ILE A 40 -2.30 -6.53 -14.61
C ILE A 40 -2.49 -6.81 -16.11
N PRO A 41 -3.51 -7.61 -16.49
CA PRO A 41 -3.85 -7.87 -17.88
C PRO A 41 -4.12 -6.58 -18.68
N LYS A 42 -3.96 -6.66 -20.01
CA LYS A 42 -4.33 -5.54 -20.91
C LYS A 42 -5.83 -5.22 -20.85
N SER A 43 -6.66 -6.21 -20.54
CA SER A 43 -8.10 -6.05 -20.33
C SER A 43 -8.47 -5.26 -19.07
N GLY A 44 -7.51 -4.97 -18.20
CA GLY A 44 -7.73 -4.36 -16.90
C GLY A 44 -7.78 -5.40 -15.78
N VAL A 45 -8.19 -4.95 -14.60
CA VAL A 45 -8.32 -5.74 -13.37
C VAL A 45 -9.65 -5.42 -12.72
N ASP A 46 -10.26 -6.41 -12.08
CA ASP A 46 -11.41 -6.19 -11.21
C ASP A 46 -10.90 -5.78 -9.82
N ILE A 47 -10.94 -4.46 -9.55
CA ILE A 47 -10.48 -3.92 -8.28
C ILE A 47 -11.34 -4.42 -7.11
N ALA A 48 -12.63 -4.70 -7.31
CA ALA A 48 -13.48 -5.18 -6.22
C ALA A 48 -13.07 -6.60 -5.79
N ALA A 49 -12.81 -7.49 -6.76
CA ALA A 49 -12.30 -8.83 -6.48
C ALA A 49 -10.94 -8.79 -5.75
N GLU A 50 -10.02 -7.93 -6.21
CA GLU A 50 -8.74 -7.70 -5.53
C GLU A 50 -8.91 -7.22 -4.07
N GLN A 51 -9.87 -6.33 -3.83
CA GLN A 51 -10.16 -5.83 -2.49
C GLN A 51 -10.74 -6.93 -1.59
N ASP A 52 -11.59 -7.80 -2.13
CA ASP A 52 -12.12 -8.96 -1.41
C ASP A 52 -11.01 -9.93 -1.00
N GLU A 53 -10.03 -10.17 -1.88
CA GLU A 53 -8.84 -10.97 -1.55
C GLU A 53 -7.99 -10.33 -0.44
N VAL A 54 -7.77 -9.01 -0.50
CA VAL A 54 -7.06 -8.27 0.56
C VAL A 54 -7.82 -8.36 1.89
N VAL A 55 -9.15 -8.22 1.87
CA VAL A 55 -10.00 -8.38 3.06
C VAL A 55 -9.87 -9.79 3.63
N ALA A 56 -9.97 -10.82 2.79
CA ALA A 56 -9.84 -12.22 3.21
C ALA A 56 -8.46 -12.50 3.82
N SER A 57 -7.39 -12.02 3.17
CA SER A 57 -6.01 -12.13 3.66
C SER A 57 -5.84 -11.45 5.03
N HIS A 58 -6.28 -10.21 5.18
CA HIS A 58 -6.21 -9.50 6.46
C HIS A 58 -7.04 -10.18 7.57
N LYS A 59 -8.24 -10.69 7.25
CA LYS A 59 -9.07 -11.46 8.19
C LYS A 59 -8.40 -12.75 8.62
N SER A 60 -7.73 -13.46 7.70
CA SER A 60 -6.97 -14.68 8.04
C SER A 60 -5.83 -14.41 9.02
N GLN A 61 -5.29 -13.18 9.02
CA GLN A 61 -4.28 -12.70 9.97
C GLN A 61 -4.88 -12.14 11.26
N GLY A 62 -6.20 -12.25 11.45
CA GLY A 62 -6.92 -11.84 12.66
C GLY A 62 -7.33 -10.37 12.69
N ALA A 63 -7.25 -9.64 11.56
CA ALA A 63 -7.73 -8.27 11.50
C ALA A 63 -9.25 -8.21 11.26
N ASP A 64 -9.92 -7.25 11.89
CA ASP A 64 -11.23 -6.78 11.42
C ASP A 64 -11.00 -5.97 10.15
N SER A 65 -11.69 -6.31 9.06
CA SER A 65 -11.41 -5.75 7.73
C SER A 65 -12.67 -5.61 6.88
N ALA A 66 -12.81 -4.47 6.22
CA ALA A 66 -13.94 -4.16 5.35
C ALA A 66 -13.55 -3.22 4.20
N VAL A 67 -14.28 -3.31 3.10
CA VAL A 67 -14.24 -2.32 2.03
C VAL A 67 -15.15 -1.15 2.40
N VAL A 68 -14.65 0.07 2.29
CA VAL A 68 -15.40 1.30 2.59
C VAL A 68 -15.19 2.34 1.49
N PRO A 69 -16.09 3.33 1.34
CA PRO A 69 -15.88 4.44 0.41
C PRO A 69 -14.63 5.27 0.75
N GLY A 70 -13.90 5.69 -0.28
CA GLY A 70 -12.71 6.53 -0.18
C GLY A 70 -12.55 7.48 -1.38
N PRO A 71 -11.61 8.43 -1.30
CA PRO A 71 -11.39 9.47 -2.32
C PRO A 71 -10.82 8.94 -3.64
N LEU A 72 -10.24 7.72 -3.65
CA LEU A 72 -9.71 7.06 -4.86
C LEU A 72 -10.67 5.97 -5.37
N GLY A 73 -11.92 5.99 -4.91
CA GLY A 73 -12.82 4.85 -4.98
C GLY A 73 -12.84 4.05 -3.67
N PRO A 74 -13.48 2.87 -3.64
CA PRO A 74 -13.49 2.01 -2.48
C PRO A 74 -12.07 1.66 -2.03
N GLU A 75 -11.88 1.49 -0.73
CA GLU A 75 -10.60 1.17 -0.10
C GLU A 75 -10.81 0.11 0.99
N VAL A 76 -9.78 -0.69 1.26
CA VAL A 76 -9.83 -1.64 2.37
C VAL A 76 -9.34 -0.96 3.64
N ARG A 77 -10.15 -0.95 4.69
CA ARG A 77 -9.73 -0.57 6.05
C ARG A 77 -9.67 -1.80 6.91
N SER A 78 -8.57 -1.93 7.65
CA SER A 78 -8.41 -3.03 8.58
C SER A 78 -7.86 -2.56 9.92
N THR A 79 -8.13 -3.36 10.95
CA THR A 79 -7.68 -3.14 12.31
C THR A 79 -7.26 -4.48 12.89
N LEU A 80 -6.02 -4.56 13.38
CA LEU A 80 -5.52 -5.71 14.11
C LEU A 80 -5.28 -5.33 15.56
N THR A 81 -5.72 -6.16 16.50
CA THR A 81 -5.33 -6.05 17.91
C THR A 81 -4.22 -7.06 18.18
N HIS A 82 -3.06 -6.60 18.62
CA HIS A 82 -1.92 -7.45 18.98
C HIS A 82 -1.44 -7.12 20.40
N LYS A 83 -0.53 -7.94 20.95
CA LYS A 83 0.18 -7.61 22.18
C LYS A 83 1.49 -6.93 21.82
N ASN A 84 1.73 -5.73 22.33
CA ASN A 84 3.03 -5.06 22.16
C ASN A 84 4.12 -5.76 22.99
N GLU A 85 5.35 -5.25 22.92
CA GLU A 85 6.51 -5.79 23.66
C GLU A 85 6.31 -5.83 25.18
N GLN A 86 5.43 -4.97 25.71
CA GLN A 86 5.07 -4.91 27.13
C GLN A 86 3.89 -5.83 27.49
N GLY A 87 3.42 -6.66 26.55
CA GLY A 87 2.29 -7.57 26.73
C GLY A 87 0.91 -6.90 26.74
N GLN A 88 0.84 -5.58 26.53
CA GLN A 88 -0.39 -4.80 26.52
C GLN A 88 -1.10 -4.92 25.17
N ARG A 89 -2.44 -4.87 25.19
CA ARG A 89 -3.24 -4.85 23.95
C ARG A 89 -3.01 -3.54 23.22
N ALA A 90 -2.44 -3.61 22.03
CA ALA A 90 -2.25 -2.50 21.11
C ALA A 90 -3.09 -2.71 19.85
N ARG A 91 -3.57 -1.62 19.27
CA ARG A 91 -4.36 -1.62 18.02
C ARG A 91 -3.50 -1.05 16.91
N MET A 92 -3.44 -1.75 15.78
CA MET A 92 -2.73 -1.32 14.58
C MET A 92 -3.73 -1.20 13.43
N GLY A 93 -3.72 -0.04 12.75
CA GLY A 93 -4.55 0.22 11.60
C GLY A 93 -3.83 -0.12 10.29
N PHE A 94 -4.62 -0.51 9.29
CA PHE A 94 -4.18 -0.68 7.91
C PHE A 94 -5.20 -0.03 6.98
N ARG A 95 -4.71 0.61 5.93
CA ARG A 95 -5.54 1.14 4.84
C ARG A 95 -4.89 0.83 3.51
N VAL A 96 -5.64 0.22 2.60
CA VAL A 96 -5.14 -0.16 1.28
C VAL A 96 -5.87 0.64 0.20
N TRP A 97 -5.09 1.35 -0.60
CA TRP A 97 -5.49 2.02 -1.83
C TRP A 97 -5.01 1.23 -3.04
N GLN A 98 -5.84 1.15 -4.07
CA GLN A 98 -5.51 0.47 -5.32
C GLN A 98 -5.97 1.32 -6.49
N VAL A 99 -5.03 1.67 -7.37
CA VAL A 99 -5.32 2.44 -8.58
C VAL A 99 -4.73 1.70 -9.77
N ALA A 100 -5.59 1.34 -10.72
CA ALA A 100 -5.18 0.72 -11.97
C ALA A 100 -4.78 1.76 -13.01
N GLY A 101 -3.67 1.50 -13.70
CA GLY A 101 -3.24 2.19 -14.91
C GLY A 101 -2.99 1.20 -16.05
N PRO A 102 -2.36 1.63 -17.16
CA PRO A 102 -2.15 0.78 -18.32
C PRO A 102 -1.24 -0.43 -18.00
N ARG A 103 -1.85 -1.61 -17.86
CA ARG A 103 -1.17 -2.88 -17.55
C ARG A 103 -0.43 -2.89 -16.19
N TRP A 104 -0.74 -1.97 -15.29
CA TRP A 104 -0.23 -2.00 -13.92
C TRP A 104 -1.30 -1.56 -12.93
N MET A 105 -1.14 -1.95 -11.68
CA MET A 105 -1.88 -1.43 -10.54
C MET A 105 -0.89 -0.98 -9.47
N LEU A 106 -1.05 0.24 -8.98
CA LEU A 106 -0.30 0.74 -7.83
C LEU A 106 -1.13 0.45 -6.58
N ARG A 107 -0.55 -0.31 -5.65
CA ARG A 107 -1.12 -0.58 -4.34
C ARG A 107 -0.37 0.24 -3.30
N GLY A 108 -1.08 1.02 -2.51
CA GLY A 108 -0.55 1.77 -1.37
C GLY A 108 -1.15 1.26 -0.09
N MET A 109 -0.33 0.78 0.84
CA MET A 109 -0.77 0.31 2.15
C MET A 109 -0.23 1.23 3.24
N VAL A 110 -1.10 2.06 3.81
CA VAL A 110 -0.79 2.85 5.00
C VAL A 110 -0.94 1.94 6.22
N ARG A 111 0.07 1.91 7.08
CA ARG A 111 0.08 1.15 8.33
C ARG A 111 0.37 2.06 9.51
N GLY A 112 -0.09 1.67 10.69
CA GLY A 112 0.18 2.40 11.93
C GLY A 112 -0.87 3.45 12.27
N ARG A 113 -0.46 4.54 12.93
CA ARG A 113 -1.38 5.49 13.58
C ARG A 113 -2.25 6.24 12.57
N ALA A 114 -1.70 6.65 11.44
CA ALA A 114 -2.44 7.38 10.40
C ALA A 114 -3.59 6.56 9.80
N ALA A 115 -3.41 5.25 9.64
CA ALA A 115 -4.42 4.36 9.07
C ALA A 115 -5.70 4.27 9.93
N MET A 116 -5.61 4.59 11.22
CA MET A 116 -6.75 4.60 12.14
C MET A 116 -7.60 5.88 12.08
N GLN A 117 -7.16 6.91 11.36
CA GLN A 117 -7.91 8.15 11.23
C GLN A 117 -9.16 7.93 10.37
N GLN A 118 -10.30 8.47 10.80
CA GLN A 118 -11.57 8.26 10.10
C GLN A 118 -11.66 9.07 8.80
N ASN A 119 -11.17 10.30 8.84
CA ASN A 119 -11.23 11.29 7.76
C ASN A 119 -9.83 11.57 7.23
N TYR A 120 -9.75 12.01 5.96
CA TYR A 120 -8.53 12.43 5.30
C TYR A 120 -8.07 13.81 5.78
N THR A 121 -7.53 13.85 6.98
CA THR A 121 -6.96 15.05 7.59
C THR A 121 -5.59 14.73 8.19
N GLY A 122 -4.84 15.77 8.58
CA GLY A 122 -3.56 15.61 9.27
C GLY A 122 -2.60 14.63 8.58
N GLU A 123 -2.16 13.63 9.35
CA GLU A 123 -1.18 12.65 8.88
C GLU A 123 -1.73 11.75 7.77
N LEU A 124 -2.99 11.32 7.84
CA LEU A 124 -3.58 10.51 6.77
C LEU A 124 -3.65 11.27 5.45
N LEU A 125 -3.96 12.57 5.51
CA LEU A 125 -3.94 13.42 4.31
C LEU A 125 -2.52 13.51 3.73
N THR A 126 -1.48 13.60 4.57
CA THR A 126 -0.09 13.60 4.10
C THR A 126 0.26 12.32 3.33
N TRP A 127 -0.16 11.15 3.83
CA TRP A 127 0.06 9.87 3.14
C TRP A 127 -0.76 9.75 1.85
N TYR A 128 -1.98 10.27 1.86
CA TYR A 128 -2.83 10.33 0.67
C TYR A 128 -2.19 11.19 -0.42
N ASP A 129 -1.70 12.39 -0.08
CA ASP A 129 -1.01 13.28 -1.01
C ASP A 129 0.28 12.62 -1.54
N CYS A 130 1.04 11.96 -0.67
CA CYS A 130 2.22 11.19 -1.05
C CYS A 130 1.88 10.12 -2.10
N PHE A 131 0.79 9.37 -1.90
CA PHE A 131 0.33 8.34 -2.84
C PHE A 131 -0.15 8.95 -4.17
N CYS A 132 -0.96 10.01 -4.12
CA CYS A 132 -1.52 10.66 -5.30
C CYS A 132 -0.45 11.31 -6.18
N ASN A 133 0.68 11.71 -5.60
CA ASN A 133 1.82 12.28 -6.32
C ASN A 133 2.77 11.22 -6.92
N VAL A 134 2.48 9.93 -6.77
CA VAL A 134 3.29 8.87 -7.38
C VAL A 134 3.12 8.88 -8.89
N VAL A 135 4.23 9.04 -9.60
CA VAL A 135 4.29 8.86 -11.06
C VAL A 135 4.89 7.48 -11.36
N VAL A 136 4.07 6.62 -11.97
CA VAL A 136 4.47 5.29 -12.42
C VAL A 136 5.07 5.36 -13.82
N ARG A 137 6.30 4.85 -13.96
CA ARG A 137 6.97 4.60 -15.24
C ARG A 137 7.30 3.12 -15.33
N ARG A 138 6.35 2.32 -15.80
CA ARG A 138 6.45 0.85 -15.90
C ARG A 138 7.56 0.38 -16.86
N GLY A 139 7.85 1.14 -17.90
CA GLY A 139 8.68 0.68 -19.03
C GLY A 139 7.96 -0.34 -19.91
N ASP A 140 8.70 -1.00 -20.79
CA ASP A 140 8.15 -1.87 -21.84
C ASP A 140 8.27 -3.37 -21.55
N THR A 141 8.95 -3.74 -20.46
CA THR A 141 9.13 -5.14 -20.06
C THR A 141 7.79 -5.81 -19.78
N ALA A 142 7.60 -7.01 -20.33
CA ALA A 142 6.44 -7.84 -20.06
C ALA A 142 6.61 -8.56 -18.72
N PHE A 143 5.55 -8.57 -17.92
CA PHE A 143 5.46 -9.28 -16.64
C PHE A 143 4.18 -10.12 -16.67
N PRO A 144 4.19 -11.35 -16.12
CA PRO A 144 2.96 -12.13 -15.92
C PRO A 144 1.90 -11.31 -15.19
N PRO A 145 0.60 -11.50 -15.46
CA PRO A 145 -0.45 -10.94 -14.62
C PRO A 145 -0.23 -11.27 -13.14
N ASP A 146 -0.60 -10.34 -12.28
CA ASP A 146 -0.60 -10.43 -10.82
C ASP A 146 0.79 -10.60 -10.17
N SER A 147 1.86 -10.47 -10.97
CA SER A 147 3.24 -10.44 -10.49
C SER A 147 3.68 -9.02 -10.10
N ILE A 148 4.58 -8.94 -9.12
CA ILE A 148 5.21 -7.67 -8.73
C ILE A 148 6.10 -7.18 -9.88
N ILE A 149 5.94 -5.90 -10.22
CA ILE A 149 6.83 -5.20 -11.15
C ILE A 149 7.97 -4.61 -10.31
N PRO A 150 9.22 -5.08 -10.51
CA PRO A 150 10.33 -4.60 -9.71
C PRO A 150 10.60 -3.11 -9.91
N LEU A 151 11.00 -2.45 -8.84
CA LEU A 151 11.26 -1.02 -8.79
C LEU A 151 12.75 -0.77 -9.01
N ASN A 152 13.05 0.09 -9.97
CA ASN A 152 14.41 0.53 -10.22
C ASN A 152 14.61 1.90 -9.57
N PRO A 153 15.46 2.01 -8.53
CA PRO A 153 15.97 3.32 -8.13
C PRO A 153 16.66 3.94 -9.34
N ARG A 154 16.41 5.23 -9.58
CA ARG A 154 17.29 5.97 -10.47
C ARG A 154 18.58 6.24 -9.73
N GLU A 155 19.70 6.10 -10.43
CA GLU A 155 21.00 6.68 -10.04
C GLU A 155 20.91 8.20 -9.92
#